data_AF-A0A080ZMS7-F1
#
_entry.id   AF-A0A080ZMS7-F1
#
_cell.length_a   1.000
_cell.length_b   1.000
_cell.length_c   1.000
_cell.angle_alpha   90.00
_cell.angle_beta   90.00
_cell.angle_gamma   90.00
#
_symmetry.space_group_name_H-M   'P 1'
#
loop_
_entity.id
_entity.type
_entity.pdbx_description
1 polymer ?
#
loop_
_entity_poly.entity_id
_entity_poly.type
_entity_poly.pdbx_seq_one_letter_code
_entity_poly.pdbx_strand_id
1 'polypeptide(L)'
;MDGDAHIAPVLQLCLASIAAHATFLRENLKSKHAVYMSYVFRNSDVLDQLTTLLNTGESTSIRPMEIPPHVEHYRQHAETRKALTELPTELLDGFSNLLDDKCVTQHSITRDNLGATIRSILEEAGL
;
A
#
# COMPACT_ATOMS: atom_id res chain seq x y z
N MET A 1 -39.41 12.74 19.48
CA MET A 1 -39.12 12.00 18.23
C MET A 1 -37.61 12.00 18.14
N ASP A 2 -36.96 11.04 18.80
CA ASP A 2 -35.54 11.14 19.18
C ASP A 2 -34.70 9.97 18.65
N GLY A 3 -35.16 9.32 17.58
CA GLY A 3 -34.46 8.17 16.98
C GLY A 3 -33.20 8.54 16.19
N ASP A 4 -33.17 9.72 15.55
CA ASP A 4 -32.17 10.04 14.53
C ASP A 4 -31.08 11.02 14.99
N ALA A 5 -31.10 11.43 16.26
CA ALA A 5 -30.13 12.39 16.81
C ALA A 5 -28.68 11.92 16.68
N HIS A 6 -28.46 10.60 16.70
CA HIS A 6 -27.14 9.98 16.54
C HIS A 6 -26.66 9.91 15.07
N ILE A 7 -27.58 10.02 14.11
CA ILE A 7 -27.28 9.95 12.66
C ILE A 7 -26.93 11.34 12.12
N ALA A 8 -27.45 12.40 12.73
CA ALA A 8 -27.20 13.78 12.30
C ALA A 8 -25.71 14.13 12.14
N PRO A 9 -24.80 13.76 13.07
CA PRO A 9 -23.36 14.00 12.89
C PRO A 9 -22.77 13.21 11.71
N VAL A 10 -23.22 11.99 11.48
CA VAL A 10 -22.78 11.15 10.37
C VAL A 10 -23.20 11.77 9.03
N LEU A 11 -24.44 12.25 8.93
CA LEU A 11 -24.94 12.93 7.73
C LEU A 11 -24.20 14.24 7.46
N GLN A 12 -23.86 15.00 8.52
CA GLN A 12 -23.04 16.20 8.39
C GLN A 12 -21.64 15.86 7.83
N LEU A 13 -21.00 14.81 8.32
CA LEU A 13 -19.71 14.34 7.80
C LEU A 13 -19.82 13.85 6.35
N CYS A 14 -20.88 13.12 6.00
CA CYS A 14 -21.14 12.70 4.63
C CYS A 14 -21.31 13.91 3.70
N LEU A 15 -22.08 14.92 4.13
CA LEU A 15 -22.29 16.15 3.36
C LEU A 15 -20.98 16.94 3.19
N ALA A 16 -20.18 17.04 4.25
CA ALA A 16 -18.86 17.67 4.22
C ALA A 16 -17.92 16.93 3.25
N SER A 17 -17.89 15.59 3.29
CA SER A 17 -17.08 14.78 2.37
C SER A 17 -17.48 15.00 0.91
N ILE A 18 -18.79 15.07 0.63
CA ILE A 18 -19.32 15.34 -0.71
C ILE A 18 -18.90 16.74 -1.20
N ALA A 19 -19.00 17.76 -0.34
CA ALA A 19 -18.59 19.12 -0.69
C ALA A 19 -17.07 19.24 -0.89
N ALA A 20 -16.27 18.56 -0.05
CA ALA A 20 -14.82 18.57 -0.12
C ALA A 20 -14.29 17.93 -1.42
N HIS A 21 -14.94 16.87 -1.89
CA HIS A 21 -14.52 16.13 -3.08
C HIS A 21 -15.36 16.46 -4.32
N ALA A 22 -16.10 17.57 -4.33
CA ALA A 22 -17.02 17.90 -5.42
C ALA A 22 -16.32 18.04 -6.78
N THR A 23 -15.08 18.53 -6.81
CA THR A 23 -14.24 18.60 -8.02
C THR A 23 -13.87 17.21 -8.53
N PHE A 24 -13.35 16.35 -7.66
CA PHE A 24 -13.02 14.96 -7.97
C PHE A 24 -14.23 14.20 -8.52
N LEU A 25 -15.41 14.39 -7.91
CA LEU A 25 -16.65 13.76 -8.38
C LEU A 25 -17.01 14.22 -9.80
N ARG A 26 -16.89 15.52 -10.09
CA ARG A 26 -17.12 16.10 -11.43
C ARG A 26 -16.21 15.52 -12.51
N GLU A 27 -14.96 15.26 -12.16
CA GLU A 27 -13.96 14.72 -13.09
C GLU A 27 -14.14 13.21 -13.34
N ASN A 28 -14.61 12.46 -12.34
CA ASN A 28 -14.61 11.00 -12.37
C ASN A 28 -15.99 10.35 -12.61
N LEU A 29 -17.09 11.07 -12.35
CA LEU A 29 -18.44 10.54 -12.57
C LEU A 29 -19.06 11.02 -13.87
N LYS A 30 -19.79 10.12 -14.54
CA LYS A 30 -20.54 10.42 -15.77
C LYS A 30 -21.53 11.58 -15.53
N SER A 31 -21.66 12.48 -16.49
CA SER A 31 -22.54 13.65 -16.41
C SER A 31 -24.03 13.36 -16.07
N LYS A 32 -24.50 12.13 -16.30
CA LYS A 32 -25.86 11.66 -15.95
C LYS A 32 -25.97 10.99 -14.57
N HIS A 33 -24.93 11.07 -13.74
CA HIS A 33 -24.92 10.42 -12.44
C HIS A 33 -25.98 11.02 -11.49
N ALA A 34 -26.65 10.17 -10.71
CA ALA A 34 -27.76 10.58 -9.83
C ALA A 34 -27.35 11.63 -8.78
N VAL A 35 -26.07 11.65 -8.37
CA VAL A 35 -25.52 12.65 -7.45
C VAL A 35 -25.70 14.09 -7.98
N TYR A 36 -25.60 14.30 -9.30
CA TYR A 36 -25.82 15.61 -9.91
C TYR A 36 -27.28 16.04 -9.96
N MET A 37 -28.20 15.12 -9.68
CA MET A 37 -29.62 15.45 -9.53
C MET A 37 -29.96 15.91 -8.11
N SER A 38 -29.03 15.76 -7.16
CA SER A 38 -29.22 16.23 -5.79
C SER A 38 -29.17 17.76 -5.70
N TYR A 39 -29.79 18.31 -4.67
CA TYR A 39 -29.86 19.75 -4.44
C TYR A 39 -28.47 20.40 -4.34
N VAL A 40 -27.53 19.71 -3.67
CA VAL A 40 -26.15 20.17 -3.45
C VAL A 40 -25.40 20.41 -4.75
N PHE A 41 -25.61 19.57 -5.78
CA PHE A 41 -24.91 19.70 -7.07
C PHE A 41 -25.69 20.53 -8.10
N ARG A 42 -26.99 20.73 -7.90
CA ARG A 42 -27.82 21.57 -8.77
C ARG A 42 -27.70 23.06 -8.47
N ASN A 43 -27.36 23.43 -7.24
CA ASN A 43 -27.23 24.81 -6.82
C ASN A 43 -25.75 25.10 -6.50
N SER A 44 -25.09 25.89 -7.37
CA SER A 44 -23.69 26.29 -7.19
C SER A 44 -23.48 27.06 -5.90
N ASP A 45 -24.40 27.96 -5.54
CA ASP A 45 -24.26 28.82 -4.37
C ASP A 45 -24.29 28.01 -3.07
N VAL A 46 -25.10 26.96 -3.04
CA VAL A 46 -25.18 26.04 -1.89
C VAL A 46 -23.89 25.24 -1.75
N LEU A 47 -23.32 24.77 -2.87
CA LEU A 47 -22.06 24.06 -2.84
C LEU A 47 -20.92 24.98 -2.37
N ASP A 48 -20.86 26.21 -2.88
CA ASP A 48 -19.84 27.19 -2.50
C ASP A 48 -19.94 27.59 -1.01
N GLN A 49 -21.17 27.74 -0.50
CA GLN A 49 -21.42 27.95 0.93
C GLN A 49 -20.97 26.74 1.77
N LEU A 50 -21.30 25.52 1.33
CA LEU A 50 -20.85 24.30 2.02
C LEU A 50 -19.34 24.19 2.03
N THR A 51 -18.67 24.50 0.91
CA THR A 51 -17.21 24.51 0.82
C THR A 51 -16.59 25.53 1.77
N THR A 52 -17.22 26.70 1.94
CA THR A 52 -16.79 27.72 2.90
C THR A 52 -16.93 27.27 4.36
N LEU A 53 -17.91 26.41 4.64
CA LEU A 53 -18.14 25.82 5.97
C LEU A 53 -17.24 24.62 6.27
N LEU A 54 -16.47 24.12 5.29
CA LEU A 54 -15.55 23.01 5.50
C LEU A 54 -14.38 23.45 6.39
N ASN A 55 -14.31 22.86 7.57
CA ASN A 55 -13.11 22.95 8.39
C ASN A 55 -12.08 21.92 7.88
N THR A 56 -11.26 22.32 6.92
CA THR A 56 -10.15 21.53 6.37
C THR A 56 -8.92 21.51 7.27
N GLY A 57 -9.09 21.85 8.55
CA GLY A 57 -8.02 21.90 9.55
C GLY A 57 -7.02 20.77 9.33
N GLU A 58 -5.80 21.14 8.96
CA GLU A 58 -4.69 20.21 8.79
C GLU A 58 -4.44 19.59 10.16
N SER A 59 -5.09 18.45 10.44
CA SER A 59 -4.66 17.58 11.51
C SER A 59 -3.32 17.00 11.07
N THR A 60 -2.24 17.71 11.37
CA THR A 60 -0.85 17.35 11.13
C THR A 60 -0.46 16.00 11.74
N SER A 61 -1.34 15.41 12.56
CA SER A 61 -1.13 14.13 13.22
C SER A 61 -1.50 12.92 12.36
N ILE A 62 -2.48 13.04 11.44
CA ILE A 62 -2.97 11.89 10.67
C ILE A 62 -3.13 12.30 9.20
N ARG A 63 -2.06 12.09 8.43
CA ARG A 63 -2.11 12.18 6.97
C ARG A 63 -3.09 11.12 6.45
N PRO A 64 -4.08 11.48 5.61
CA PRO A 64 -4.90 10.49 4.91
C PRO A 64 -3.96 9.64 4.05
N MET A 65 -3.72 8.39 4.46
CA MET A 65 -3.11 7.43 3.55
C MET A 65 -4.20 7.06 2.56
N GLU A 66 -4.07 7.55 1.33
CA GLU A 66 -4.99 7.23 0.20
C GLU A 66 -5.13 5.72 -0.01
N ILE A 67 -4.17 4.94 0.51
CA ILE A 67 -4.20 3.49 0.56
C ILE A 67 -4.54 3.08 2.00
N PRO A 68 -5.67 2.38 2.23
CA PRO A 68 -5.98 1.83 3.54
C PRO A 68 -4.79 1.03 4.09
N PRO A 69 -4.40 1.21 5.36
CA PRO A 69 -3.18 0.61 5.92
C PRO A 69 -3.07 -0.91 5.68
N HIS A 70 -4.21 -1.60 5.67
CA HIS A 70 -4.27 -3.04 5.45
C HIS A 70 -3.81 -3.48 4.05
N VAL A 71 -3.98 -2.65 3.02
CA VAL A 71 -3.56 -2.97 1.65
C VAL A 71 -2.04 -2.89 1.52
N GLU A 72 -1.45 -1.86 2.13
CA GLU A 72 0.00 -1.68 2.13
C GLU A 72 0.71 -2.77 2.95
N HIS A 73 0.17 -3.12 4.12
CA HIS A 73 0.69 -4.24 4.91
C HIS A 73 0.57 -5.57 4.14
N TYR A 74 -0.56 -5.81 3.49
CA TYR A 74 -0.74 -7.02 2.67
C TYR A 74 0.26 -7.08 1.51
N ARG A 75 0.55 -5.96 0.84
CA ARG A 75 1.57 -5.85 -0.21
C ARG A 75 2.95 -6.22 0.32
N GLN A 76 3.36 -5.65 1.45
CA GLN A 76 4.64 -5.95 2.10
C GLN A 76 4.75 -7.42 2.50
N HIS A 77 3.68 -8.01 3.03
CA HIS A 77 3.65 -9.45 3.33
C HIS A 77 3.74 -10.33 2.07
N ALA A 78 3.10 -9.92 0.97
CA ALA A 78 3.19 -10.63 -0.30
C ALA A 78 4.62 -10.62 -0.87
N GLU A 79 5.29 -9.47 -0.84
CA GLU A 79 6.68 -9.32 -1.27
C GLU A 79 7.64 -10.13 -0.40
N THR A 80 7.48 -10.06 0.92
CA THR A 80 8.32 -10.81 1.87
C THR A 80 8.16 -12.32 1.68
N ARG A 81 6.93 -12.79 1.48
CA ARG A 81 6.65 -14.21 1.24
C ARG A 81 7.23 -14.69 -0.09
N LYS A 82 7.20 -13.86 -1.13
CA LYS A 82 7.83 -14.15 -2.43
C LYS A 82 9.34 -14.30 -2.29
N ALA A 83 10.00 -13.33 -1.64
CA ALA A 83 11.45 -13.41 -1.38
C ALA A 83 11.82 -14.66 -0.57
N LEU A 84 11.02 -15.01 0.45
CA LEU A 84 11.25 -16.21 1.26
C LEU A 84 11.09 -17.51 0.45
N THR A 85 10.19 -17.54 -0.54
CA THR A 85 10.03 -18.71 -1.42
C THR A 85 11.14 -18.84 -2.46
N GLU A 86 11.74 -17.73 -2.89
CA GLU A 86 12.79 -17.69 -3.92
C GLU A 86 14.19 -17.91 -3.32
N LEU A 87 14.40 -17.51 -2.05
CA LEU A 87 15.66 -17.62 -1.33
C LEU A 87 16.32 -19.02 -1.37
N PRO A 88 15.62 -20.15 -1.14
CA PRO A 88 16.26 -21.46 -1.15
C PRO A 88 16.78 -21.85 -2.53
N THR A 89 16.09 -21.41 -3.59
CA THR A 89 16.47 -21.71 -4.98
C THR A 89 17.67 -20.87 -5.41
N GLU A 90 17.70 -19.58 -5.07
CA GLU A 90 18.85 -18.72 -5.34
C GLU A 90 20.09 -19.17 -4.57
N LEU A 91 19.93 -19.60 -3.31
CA LEU A 91 21.03 -20.16 -2.53
C LEU A 91 21.56 -21.45 -3.15
N LEU A 92 20.68 -22.39 -3.52
CA LEU A 92 21.09 -23.65 -4.15
C LEU A 92 21.78 -23.44 -5.50
N ASP A 93 21.31 -22.50 -6.31
CA ASP A 93 21.95 -22.14 -7.58
C ASP A 93 23.34 -21.52 -7.34
N GLY A 94 23.46 -20.60 -6.38
CA GLY A 94 24.74 -20.04 -5.95
C GLY A 94 25.72 -21.10 -5.43
N PHE A 95 25.25 -22.04 -4.60
CA PHE A 95 26.06 -23.17 -4.14
C PHE A 95 26.53 -24.06 -5.30
N SER A 96 25.64 -24.35 -6.25
CA SER A 96 25.97 -25.23 -7.39
C SER A 96 27.01 -24.59 -8.31
N ASN A 97 26.82 -23.32 -8.66
CA ASN A 97 27.74 -22.57 -9.53
C ASN A 97 29.15 -22.46 -8.92
N LEU A 98 29.24 -22.22 -7.60
CA LEU A 98 30.54 -22.08 -6.95
C LEU A 98 31.23 -23.44 -6.70
N LEU A 99 30.45 -24.51 -6.44
CA LEU A 99 30.98 -25.86 -6.39
C LEU A 99 31.53 -26.29 -7.75
N ASP A 100 30.84 -25.96 -8.85
CA ASP A 100 31.30 -26.25 -10.20
C ASP A 100 32.62 -25.50 -10.52
N ASP A 101 32.71 -24.20 -10.20
CA ASP A 101 33.93 -23.40 -10.40
C ASP A 101 35.14 -23.92 -9.58
N LYS A 102 34.90 -24.31 -8.32
CA LYS A 102 35.95 -24.85 -7.42
C LYS A 102 36.34 -26.29 -7.73
N CYS A 103 35.41 -27.12 -8.23
CA CYS A 103 35.68 -28.50 -8.61
C CYS A 103 36.51 -28.59 -9.91
N VAL A 104 36.32 -27.63 -10.83
CA VAL A 104 37.13 -27.49 -12.05
C VAL A 104 38.56 -27.01 -11.73
N THR A 105 38.74 -26.17 -10.69
CA THR A 105 40.03 -25.57 -10.35
C THR A 105 40.87 -26.36 -9.33
N GLN A 106 40.26 -27.14 -8.43
CA GLN A 106 40.97 -27.94 -7.42
C GLN A 106 40.41 -29.36 -7.35
N HIS A 107 41.23 -30.33 -7.78
CA HIS A 107 40.88 -31.74 -7.98
C HIS A 107 40.51 -32.56 -6.71
N SER A 108 40.01 -31.96 -5.62
CA SER A 108 39.23 -32.67 -4.59
C SER A 108 38.50 -31.71 -3.64
N ILE A 109 37.22 -32.00 -3.36
CA ILE A 109 36.46 -31.34 -2.29
C ILE A 109 36.84 -31.99 -0.96
N THR A 110 37.63 -31.29 -0.15
CA THR A 110 37.86 -31.64 1.26
C THR A 110 36.81 -30.99 2.15
N ARG A 111 36.46 -31.64 3.27
CA ARG A 111 35.44 -31.16 4.23
C ARG A 111 35.68 -29.72 4.69
N ASP A 112 36.96 -29.35 4.85
CA ASP A 112 37.36 -28.02 5.29
C ASP A 112 37.13 -26.95 4.20
N ASN A 113 37.38 -27.29 2.94
CA ASN A 113 37.09 -26.41 1.80
C ASN A 113 35.58 -26.20 1.64
N LEU A 114 34.78 -27.27 1.79
CA LEU A 114 33.32 -27.16 1.75
C LEU A 114 32.78 -26.27 2.87
N GLY A 115 33.29 -26.43 4.09
CA GLY A 115 32.91 -25.60 5.24
C GLY A 115 33.31 -24.13 5.08
N ALA A 116 34.46 -23.84 4.47
CA ALA A 116 34.89 -22.48 4.14
C ALA A 116 34.00 -21.86 3.04
N THR A 117 33.66 -22.64 2.01
CA THR A 117 32.76 -22.23 0.94
C THR A 117 31.37 -21.87 1.46
N ILE A 118 30.77 -22.70 2.32
CA ILE A 118 29.44 -22.42 2.87
C ILE A 118 29.45 -21.13 3.70
N ARG A 119 30.51 -20.88 4.49
CA ARG A 119 30.65 -19.63 5.25
C ARG A 119 30.74 -18.40 4.36
N SER A 120 31.56 -18.45 3.30
CA SER A 120 31.68 -17.35 2.34
C SER A 120 30.34 -17.00 1.69
N ILE A 121 29.52 -18.01 1.38
CA ILE A 121 28.22 -17.82 0.73
C ILE A 121 27.20 -17.18 1.67
N LEU A 122 27.21 -17.59 2.95
CA LEU A 122 26.36 -16.96 3.96
C LEU A 122 26.75 -15.48 4.16
N GLU A 123 28.06 -15.18 4.20
CA GLU A 123 28.54 -13.80 4.31
C GLU A 123 28.17 -12.94 3.08
N GLU A 124 28.29 -13.46 1.86
CA GLU A 124 27.90 -12.74 0.63
C GLU A 124 26.38 -12.52 0.55
N ALA A 125 25.58 -13.45 1.07
CA ALA A 125 24.13 -13.31 1.18
C ALA A 125 23.67 -12.41 2.35
N GLY A 126 24.61 -11.91 3.17
CA GLY A 126 24.32 -11.08 4.34
C GLY A 126 23.68 -11.83 5.52
N LEU A 127 23.92 -13.14 5.63
CA LEU A 127 23.39 -14.06 6.63
C LEU A 127 24.45 -14.49 7.65
#